data_AF-A0A7M1AX94-F1
#
_entry.id   AF-A0A7M1AX94-F1
#
_cell.length_a   1.000
_cell.length_b   1.000
_cell.length_c   1.000
_cell.angle_alpha   90.00
_cell.angle_beta   90.00
_cell.angle_gamma   90.00
#
_symmetry.space_group_name_H-M   'P 1'
#
loop_
_entity.id
_entity.type
_entity.pdbx_description
1 polymer ?
#
loop_
_entity_poly.entity_id
_entity_poly.type
_entity_poly.pdbx_seq_one_letter_code
_entity_poly.pdbx_strand_id
1 'polypeptide(L)'
;MLKILYSIILMIFINGCSTNLTKFVKEPLVAYGMKSEDGNETVLYYMFVIDLKKFPEYRLPQFEIELLPGTGSFKLNELTIENTSLHLPKFQPPKQWPKKWKEEAMKKQAFEGNGIYISFDEDGKVDYLGICTICGGKNFRPRIGKIDGKSLYTTPLTFEQMEDIFGPPNRLYNVLEVTY
;
A
#
# COMPACT_ATOMS: atom_id res chain seq x y z
N MET A 1 8.00 3.92 12.42
CA MET A 1 7.42 3.41 11.16
C MET A 1 6.68 4.47 10.33
N LEU A 2 5.79 5.29 10.91
CA LEU A 2 5.07 6.37 10.21
C LEU A 2 5.99 7.38 9.46
N LYS A 3 7.24 7.57 9.93
CA LYS A 3 8.22 8.51 9.35
C LYS A 3 8.92 8.01 8.08
N ILE A 4 8.88 6.71 7.78
CA ILE A 4 9.56 6.10 6.61
C ILE A 4 8.71 6.26 5.35
N LEU A 5 7.39 6.18 5.50
CA LEU A 5 6.45 6.52 4.43
C LEU A 5 6.63 7.99 3.99
N TYR A 6 6.86 8.90 4.95
CA TYR A 6 7.13 10.31 4.66
C TYR A 6 8.38 10.53 3.80
N SER A 7 9.46 9.75 3.98
CA SER A 7 10.67 9.90 3.16
C SER A 7 10.54 9.30 1.75
N ILE A 8 9.70 8.28 1.56
CA ILE A 8 9.41 7.73 0.23
C ILE A 8 8.43 8.63 -0.52
N ILE A 9 7.44 9.20 0.18
CA ILE A 9 6.62 10.31 -0.32
C ILE A 9 7.56 11.45 -0.74
N LEU A 10 8.49 11.90 0.09
CA LEU A 10 9.35 13.04 -0.23
C LEU A 10 10.13 12.88 -1.55
N MET A 11 10.61 11.68 -1.90
CA MET A 11 11.36 11.47 -3.16
C MET A 11 10.52 11.50 -4.44
N ILE A 12 9.20 11.26 -4.33
CA ILE A 12 8.28 11.44 -5.46
C ILE A 12 8.03 12.94 -5.73
N PHE A 13 8.33 13.82 -4.75
CA PHE A 13 7.93 15.24 -4.76
C PHE A 13 9.02 16.25 -5.18
N ILE A 14 10.29 15.88 -5.30
CA ILE A 14 11.40 16.87 -5.44
C ILE A 14 11.66 17.31 -6.90
N ASN A 15 10.93 16.82 -7.91
CA ASN A 15 11.24 17.15 -9.31
C ASN A 15 10.08 17.68 -10.18
N GLY A 16 9.02 18.26 -9.60
CA GLY A 16 8.13 19.12 -10.41
C GLY A 16 6.72 19.36 -9.86
N CYS A 17 6.43 20.63 -9.61
CA CYS A 17 5.12 21.34 -9.61
C CYS A 17 3.89 20.72 -8.91
N SER A 18 3.41 21.42 -7.87
CA SER A 18 1.99 21.53 -7.45
C SER A 18 1.11 20.31 -7.71
N THR A 19 1.41 19.17 -7.09
CA THR A 19 0.63 17.96 -7.30
C THR A 19 -0.56 17.94 -6.34
N ASN A 20 -1.77 18.09 -6.91
CA ASN A 20 -3.05 17.95 -6.21
C ASN A 20 -3.19 16.52 -5.66
N LEU A 21 -2.59 16.27 -4.50
CA LEU A 21 -2.62 14.99 -3.83
C LEU A 21 -3.96 14.82 -3.13
N THR A 22 -4.65 13.73 -3.45
CA THR A 22 -5.89 13.32 -2.81
C THR A 22 -5.61 12.16 -1.87
N LYS A 23 -6.14 12.23 -0.65
CA LYS A 23 -5.99 11.18 0.36
C LYS A 23 -7.34 10.55 0.66
N PHE A 24 -7.49 9.27 0.35
CA PHE A 24 -8.64 8.44 0.72
C PHE A 24 -8.33 7.75 2.04
N VAL A 25 -9.15 7.98 3.07
CA VAL A 25 -8.97 7.38 4.39
C VAL A 25 -10.17 6.52 4.73
N LYS A 26 -9.93 5.23 4.90
CA LYS A 26 -10.90 4.22 5.34
C LYS A 26 -10.21 3.34 6.37
N GLU A 27 -10.26 3.72 7.63
CA GLU A 27 -9.44 3.07 8.67
C GLU A 27 -9.57 1.54 8.63
N PRO A 28 -8.46 0.77 8.62
CA PRO A 28 -7.04 1.16 8.75
C PRO A 28 -6.31 1.66 7.48
N LEU A 29 -6.98 1.68 6.34
CA LEU A 29 -6.42 2.05 5.04
C LEU A 29 -6.27 3.57 4.87
N VAL A 30 -5.13 3.95 4.32
CA VAL A 30 -4.87 5.25 3.74
C VAL A 30 -4.33 5.05 2.32
N ALA A 31 -5.01 5.62 1.32
CA ALA A 31 -4.52 5.65 -0.04
C ALA A 31 -4.22 7.08 -0.50
N TYR A 32 -3.20 7.20 -1.33
CA TYR A 32 -2.68 8.45 -1.87
C TYR A 32 -2.83 8.42 -3.38
N GLY A 33 -3.54 9.41 -3.90
CA GLY A 33 -3.81 9.57 -5.31
C GLY A 33 -3.46 10.94 -5.82
N MET A 34 -3.38 11.04 -7.13
CA MET A 34 -3.07 12.26 -7.87
C MET A 34 -4.08 12.39 -9.00
N LYS A 35 -4.43 13.64 -9.35
CA LYS A 35 -5.21 13.89 -10.56
C LYS A 35 -4.42 13.40 -11.78
N SER A 36 -5.11 12.75 -12.71
CA SER A 36 -4.53 12.33 -13.97
C SER A 36 -4.09 13.54 -14.81
N GLU A 37 -2.99 13.39 -15.55
CA GLU A 37 -2.43 14.44 -16.42
C GLU A 37 -3.25 14.65 -17.71
N ASP A 38 -4.18 13.74 -18.02
CA ASP A 38 -5.00 13.76 -19.24
C ASP A 38 -6.12 14.83 -19.22
N GLY A 39 -6.17 15.69 -18.20
CA GLY A 39 -7.14 16.78 -18.08
C GLY A 39 -8.54 16.34 -17.64
N ASN A 40 -8.80 15.03 -17.56
CA ASN A 40 -9.94 14.51 -16.83
C ASN A 40 -9.61 14.64 -15.34
N GLU A 41 -10.46 15.32 -14.57
CA GLU A 41 -10.24 15.54 -13.13
C GLU A 41 -10.26 14.24 -12.28
N THR A 42 -10.15 13.07 -12.93
CA THR A 42 -10.08 11.75 -12.34
C THR A 42 -8.85 11.62 -11.45
N VAL A 43 -9.08 11.22 -10.21
CA VAL A 43 -8.02 10.89 -9.25
C VAL A 43 -7.68 9.41 -9.38
N LEU A 44 -6.39 9.12 -9.57
CA LEU A 44 -5.84 7.78 -9.57
C LEU A 44 -5.02 7.56 -8.30
N TYR A 45 -5.28 6.47 -7.57
CA TYR A 45 -4.63 6.09 -6.33
C TYR A 45 -3.47 5.12 -6.62
N TYR A 46 -2.25 5.56 -6.31
CA TYR A 46 -1.01 4.85 -6.65
C TYR A 46 -0.33 4.20 -5.45
N MET A 47 -0.66 4.63 -4.23
CA MET A 47 -0.05 4.10 -3.01
C MET A 47 -1.09 3.86 -1.94
N PHE A 48 -1.00 2.71 -1.27
CA PHE A 48 -1.95 2.23 -0.29
C PHE A 48 -1.16 1.77 0.92
N VAL A 49 -1.63 2.17 2.10
CA VAL A 49 -1.01 1.84 3.37
C VAL A 49 -2.08 1.38 4.32
N ILE A 50 -1.91 0.17 4.85
CA ILE A 50 -2.86 -0.44 5.76
C ILE A 50 -2.09 -0.79 7.04
N ASP A 51 -2.31 -0.01 8.09
CA ASP A 51 -1.70 -0.21 9.42
C ASP A 51 -2.65 -1.01 10.31
N LEU A 52 -2.41 -2.33 10.39
CA LEU A 52 -3.32 -3.28 11.02
C LEU A 52 -3.07 -3.40 12.54
N LYS A 53 -1.89 -3.00 13.02
CA LYS A 53 -1.51 -3.10 14.45
C LYS A 53 -2.51 -2.44 15.41
N LYS A 54 -3.21 -1.41 14.94
CA LYS A 54 -4.11 -0.59 15.77
C LYS A 54 -5.56 -1.06 15.75
N PHE A 55 -5.87 -2.09 14.98
CA PHE A 55 -7.25 -2.47 14.70
C PHE A 55 -7.49 -3.94 15.06
N PRO A 56 -8.59 -4.25 15.76
CA PRO A 56 -8.96 -5.62 16.05
C PRO A 56 -9.40 -6.34 14.77
N GLU A 57 -9.31 -7.67 14.78
CA GLU A 57 -9.52 -8.54 13.60
C GLU A 57 -10.86 -8.30 12.89
N TYR A 58 -11.94 -8.08 13.64
CA TYR A 58 -13.27 -7.82 13.09
C TYR A 58 -13.43 -6.46 12.38
N ARG A 59 -12.45 -5.55 12.52
CA ARG A 59 -12.40 -4.26 11.80
C ARG A 59 -11.42 -4.28 10.64
N LEU A 60 -10.79 -5.41 10.35
CA LEU A 60 -9.85 -5.47 9.25
C LEU A 60 -10.58 -5.37 7.92
N PRO A 61 -9.99 -4.64 6.95
CA PRO A 61 -10.60 -4.47 5.64
C PRO A 61 -10.71 -5.83 4.95
N GLN A 62 -11.86 -6.03 4.33
CA GLN A 62 -12.22 -7.28 3.66
C GLN A 62 -11.90 -7.15 2.17
N PHE A 63 -10.71 -7.56 1.78
CA PHE A 63 -10.24 -7.52 0.39
C PHE A 63 -9.30 -8.69 0.14
N GLU A 64 -9.04 -8.96 -1.12
CA GLU A 64 -8.06 -9.93 -1.58
C GLU A 64 -6.93 -9.24 -2.34
N ILE A 65 -5.74 -9.84 -2.27
CA ILE A 65 -4.54 -9.38 -2.96
C ILE A 65 -3.87 -10.53 -3.70
N GLU A 66 -3.44 -10.27 -4.93
CA GLU A 66 -2.60 -11.18 -5.70
C GLU A 66 -1.13 -10.83 -5.44
N LEU A 67 -0.40 -11.73 -4.78
CA LEU A 67 1.02 -11.51 -4.43
C LEU A 67 1.96 -11.65 -5.63
N LEU A 68 1.61 -12.54 -6.55
CA LEU A 68 2.33 -12.79 -7.80
C LEU A 68 1.30 -12.98 -8.93
N PRO A 69 1.48 -12.34 -10.10
CA PRO A 69 0.52 -12.47 -11.20
C PRO A 69 0.30 -13.93 -11.62
N GLY A 70 -0.96 -14.36 -11.64
CA GLY A 70 -1.39 -15.69 -12.07
C GLY A 70 -1.36 -16.76 -10.99
N THR A 71 -1.00 -16.44 -9.74
CA THR A 71 -0.94 -17.44 -8.64
C THR A 71 -2.21 -17.51 -7.79
N GLY A 72 -3.23 -16.71 -8.13
CA GLY A 72 -4.43 -16.55 -7.31
C GLY A 72 -4.33 -15.43 -6.28
N SER A 73 -5.46 -15.11 -5.67
CA SER A 73 -5.60 -14.06 -4.66
C SER A 73 -5.70 -14.65 -3.25
N PHE A 74 -5.25 -13.88 -2.27
CA PHE A 74 -5.28 -14.23 -0.86
C PHE A 74 -6.07 -13.17 -0.10
N LYS A 75 -6.92 -13.60 0.84
CA LYS A 75 -7.48 -12.68 1.83
C LYS A 75 -6.41 -12.29 2.82
N LEU A 76 -6.56 -11.13 3.43
CA LEU A 76 -5.60 -10.64 4.42
C LEU A 76 -5.37 -11.61 5.59
N ASN A 77 -6.43 -12.29 6.06
CA ASN A 77 -6.36 -13.26 7.15
C ASN A 77 -5.84 -14.65 6.72
N GLU A 78 -5.70 -14.89 5.42
CA GLU A 78 -5.11 -16.12 4.88
C GLU A 78 -3.59 -15.99 4.70
N LEU A 79 -3.05 -14.76 4.76
CA LEU A 79 -1.63 -14.50 4.65
C LEU A 79 -0.88 -14.93 5.92
N THR A 80 0.06 -15.85 5.74
CA THR A 80 1.01 -16.30 6.76
C THR A 80 2.44 -16.03 6.28
N ILE A 81 3.41 -16.11 7.19
CA ILE A 81 4.83 -16.00 6.84
C ILE A 81 5.20 -17.06 5.79
N GLU A 82 4.72 -18.29 6.00
CA GLU A 82 5.03 -19.45 5.17
C GLU A 82 4.51 -19.26 3.74
N ASN A 83 3.21 -18.99 3.56
CA ASN A 83 2.67 -18.84 2.21
C ASN A 83 3.16 -17.56 1.52
N THR A 84 3.41 -16.47 2.27
CA THR A 84 3.94 -15.24 1.69
C THR A 84 5.37 -15.46 1.18
N SER A 85 6.18 -16.23 1.90
CA SER A 85 7.56 -16.54 1.49
C SER A 85 7.66 -17.35 0.19
N LEU A 86 6.60 -18.05 -0.20
CA LEU A 86 6.53 -18.78 -1.48
C LEU A 86 6.32 -17.84 -2.67
N HIS A 87 5.79 -16.63 -2.46
CA HIS A 87 5.39 -15.71 -3.53
C HIS A 87 6.23 -14.43 -3.57
N LEU A 88 6.70 -13.96 -2.41
CA LEU A 88 7.46 -12.73 -2.28
C LEU A 88 8.82 -13.00 -1.62
N PRO A 89 9.91 -12.39 -2.10
CA PRO A 89 11.20 -12.51 -1.45
C PRO A 89 11.20 -11.75 -0.12
N LYS A 90 12.07 -12.18 0.80
CA LYS A 90 12.27 -11.49 2.08
C LYS A 90 12.73 -10.05 1.83
N PHE A 91 12.14 -9.11 2.57
CA PHE A 91 12.48 -7.70 2.49
C PHE A 91 13.95 -7.47 2.83
N GLN A 92 14.61 -6.62 2.04
CA GLN A 92 15.98 -6.18 2.29
C GLN A 92 16.02 -4.65 2.39
N PRO A 93 16.36 -4.09 3.55
CA PRO A 93 16.48 -2.64 3.71
C PRO A 93 17.48 -2.04 2.71
N PRO A 94 17.16 -0.90 2.07
CA PRO A 94 18.07 -0.22 1.15
C PRO A 94 19.44 0.09 1.76
N LYS A 95 20.51 -0.07 0.97
CA LYS A 95 21.90 0.13 1.43
C LYS A 95 22.18 1.55 1.92
N GLN A 96 21.45 2.54 1.43
CA GLN A 96 21.57 3.94 1.84
C GLN A 96 20.85 4.27 3.16
N TRP A 97 20.06 3.36 3.73
CA TRP A 97 19.36 3.64 4.99
C TRP A 97 20.31 3.77 6.18
N PRO A 98 19.99 4.65 7.15
CA PRO A 98 20.68 4.72 8.43
C PRO A 98 20.74 3.34 9.12
N LYS A 99 21.89 3.02 9.75
CA LYS A 99 22.15 1.72 10.37
C LYS A 99 21.04 1.31 11.35
N LYS A 100 20.65 2.21 12.26
CA LYS A 100 19.59 1.97 13.25
C LYS A 100 18.27 1.56 12.59
N TRP A 101 17.92 2.14 11.44
CA TRP A 101 16.67 1.81 10.75
C TRP A 101 16.74 0.47 10.04
N LYS A 102 17.90 0.12 9.49
CA LYS A 102 18.12 -1.22 8.95
C LYS A 102 17.97 -2.27 10.06
N GLU A 103 18.59 -2.05 11.21
CA GLU A 103 18.48 -2.94 12.36
C GLU A 103 17.04 -3.10 12.83
N GLU A 104 16.27 -2.01 12.94
CA GLU A 104 14.86 -2.05 13.28
C GLU A 104 14.01 -2.79 12.23
N ALA A 105 14.26 -2.55 10.94
CA ALA A 105 13.54 -3.21 9.87
C ALA A 105 13.85 -4.72 9.78
N MET A 106 15.10 -5.11 10.04
CA MET A 106 15.53 -6.52 10.04
C MET A 106 14.97 -7.34 11.21
N LYS A 107 14.47 -6.70 12.28
CA LYS A 107 13.77 -7.39 13.37
C LYS A 107 12.39 -7.90 12.96
N LYS A 108 11.80 -7.34 11.90
CA LYS A 108 10.50 -7.76 11.40
C LYS A 108 10.63 -8.92 10.43
N GLN A 109 9.66 -9.82 10.47
CA GLN A 109 9.41 -10.74 9.37
C GLN A 109 8.66 -9.95 8.30
N ALA A 110 9.35 -9.60 7.21
CA ALA A 110 8.79 -8.79 6.14
C ALA A 110 9.22 -9.30 4.77
N PHE A 111 8.34 -9.12 3.79
CA PHE A 111 8.51 -9.56 2.41
C PHE A 111 8.14 -8.41 1.47
N GLU A 112 8.87 -8.29 0.36
CA GLU A 112 8.65 -7.22 -0.59
C GLU A 112 8.89 -7.70 -2.03
N GLY A 113 7.94 -7.42 -2.91
CA GLY A 113 8.06 -7.71 -4.34
C GLY A 113 6.80 -7.26 -5.07
N ASN A 114 6.89 -7.09 -6.39
CA ASN A 114 5.74 -6.78 -7.24
C ASN A 114 4.93 -5.53 -6.82
N GLY A 115 5.58 -4.55 -6.17
CA GLY A 115 4.91 -3.36 -5.64
C GLY A 115 4.12 -3.62 -4.34
N ILE A 116 4.38 -4.72 -3.66
CA ILE A 116 3.73 -5.13 -2.41
C ILE A 116 4.81 -5.26 -1.33
N TYR A 117 4.54 -4.71 -0.16
CA TYR A 117 5.31 -4.89 1.06
C TYR A 117 4.39 -5.41 2.17
N ILE A 118 4.76 -6.53 2.79
CA ILE A 118 3.99 -7.14 3.87
C ILE A 118 4.93 -7.33 5.06
N SER A 119 4.50 -6.93 6.26
CA SER A 119 5.18 -7.35 7.49
C SER A 119 4.24 -8.05 8.46
N PHE A 120 4.85 -8.89 9.28
CA PHE A 120 4.18 -9.72 10.28
C PHE A 120 4.65 -9.32 11.68
N ASP A 121 3.75 -9.43 12.66
CA ASP A 121 4.08 -9.31 14.08
C ASP A 121 4.74 -10.60 14.63
N GLU A 122 4.98 -10.61 15.94
CA GLU A 122 5.63 -11.72 16.64
C GLU A 122 4.76 -13.00 16.65
N ASP A 123 3.44 -12.86 16.54
CA ASP A 123 2.49 -13.97 16.47
C ASP A 123 2.31 -14.48 15.02
N GLY A 124 3.01 -13.89 14.06
CA GLY A 124 2.92 -14.25 12.64
C GLY A 124 1.67 -13.73 11.93
N LYS A 125 0.99 -12.73 12.50
CA LYS A 125 -0.16 -12.07 11.87
C LYS A 125 0.30 -10.86 11.07
N VAL A 126 -0.40 -10.55 9.97
CA VAL A 126 -0.08 -9.36 9.17
C VAL A 126 -0.29 -8.10 10.00
N ASP A 127 0.79 -7.34 10.21
CA ASP A 127 0.77 -6.11 11.02
C ASP A 127 0.72 -4.85 10.15
N TYR A 128 1.14 -4.97 8.89
CA TYR A 128 1.24 -3.88 7.94
C TYR A 128 1.24 -4.40 6.51
N LEU A 129 0.52 -3.71 5.63
CA LEU A 129 0.53 -3.93 4.20
C LEU A 129 0.72 -2.59 3.47
N GLY A 130 1.72 -2.54 2.60
CA GLY A 130 1.97 -1.44 1.68
C GLY A 130 1.80 -1.91 0.24
N ILE A 131 1.11 -1.13 -0.57
CA ILE A 131 0.96 -1.37 -2.00
C ILE A 131 1.40 -0.10 -2.73
N CYS A 132 2.19 -0.27 -3.77
CA CYS A 132 2.70 0.84 -4.55
C CYS A 132 2.78 0.52 -6.04
N THR A 133 2.13 1.35 -6.84
CA THR A 133 2.20 1.33 -8.30
C THR A 133 3.49 1.96 -8.80
N ILE A 134 3.99 3.01 -8.16
CA ILE A 134 5.19 3.73 -8.58
C ILE A 134 6.09 3.97 -7.36
N CYS A 135 7.11 3.12 -7.18
CA CYS A 135 8.14 3.30 -6.14
C CYS A 135 9.53 2.93 -6.64
N GLY A 136 10.54 3.61 -6.10
CA GLY A 136 11.95 3.31 -6.39
C GLY A 136 12.31 3.42 -7.88
N GLY A 137 11.62 4.29 -8.63
CA GLY A 137 11.78 4.45 -10.08
C GLY A 137 11.23 3.31 -10.92
N LYS A 138 10.45 2.39 -10.33
CA LYS A 138 9.82 1.26 -11.01
C LYS A 138 8.31 1.42 -11.01
N ASN A 139 7.71 0.94 -12.09
CA ASN A 139 6.27 0.81 -12.22
C ASN A 139 5.87 -0.64 -11.95
N PHE A 140 5.05 -0.83 -10.93
CA PHE A 140 4.44 -2.09 -10.57
C PHE A 140 2.95 -2.05 -10.88
N ARG A 141 2.35 -3.24 -11.01
CA ARG A 141 0.92 -3.40 -11.25
C ARG A 141 0.28 -4.40 -10.26
N PRO A 142 0.37 -4.16 -8.94
CA PRO A 142 -0.35 -4.96 -7.94
C PRO A 142 -1.83 -5.07 -8.30
N ARG A 143 -2.42 -6.23 -8.00
CA ARG A 143 -3.85 -6.49 -8.19
C ARG A 143 -4.52 -6.73 -6.85
N ILE A 144 -5.60 -5.98 -6.61
CA ILE A 144 -6.40 -6.02 -5.39
C ILE A 144 -7.88 -6.01 -5.73
N GLY A 145 -8.70 -6.65 -4.91
CA GLY A 145 -10.12 -6.80 -5.21
C GLY A 145 -10.96 -7.16 -4.01
N LYS A 146 -12.26 -7.35 -4.26
CA LYS A 146 -13.19 -7.86 -3.26
C LYS A 146 -12.92 -9.32 -2.93
N ILE A 147 -13.49 -9.76 -1.81
CA ILE A 147 -13.58 -11.18 -1.44
C ILE A 147 -14.66 -11.88 -2.27
N ASP A 148 -14.47 -11.93 -3.58
CA ASP A 148 -15.35 -12.62 -4.52
C ASP A 148 -14.58 -13.53 -5.51
N GLY A 149 -13.24 -13.50 -5.48
CA GLY A 149 -12.36 -14.26 -6.35
C GLY A 149 -12.47 -13.92 -7.84
N LYS A 150 -13.20 -12.85 -8.22
CA LYS A 150 -13.51 -12.50 -9.61
C LYS A 150 -13.18 -11.05 -9.96
N SER A 151 -13.25 -10.13 -8.99
CA SER A 151 -13.16 -8.69 -9.20
C SER A 151 -11.82 -8.14 -8.68
N LEU A 152 -10.73 -8.53 -9.33
CA LEU A 152 -9.40 -7.97 -9.08
C LEU A 152 -9.11 -6.79 -10.02
N TYR A 153 -8.86 -5.62 -9.44
CA TYR A 153 -8.44 -4.42 -10.13
C TYR A 153 -6.93 -4.27 -10.10
N THR A 154 -6.36 -3.80 -11.22
CA THR A 154 -4.94 -3.51 -11.33
C THR A 154 -4.70 -2.06 -10.95
N THR A 155 -3.76 -1.80 -10.04
CA THR A 155 -3.38 -0.43 -9.65
C THR A 155 -2.70 0.33 -10.81
N PRO A 156 -2.84 1.68 -10.89
CA PRO A 156 -3.51 2.56 -9.92
C PRO A 156 -5.03 2.45 -9.98
N LEU A 157 -5.72 2.71 -8.86
CA LEU A 157 -7.17 2.56 -8.78
C LEU A 157 -7.90 3.90 -8.91
N THR A 158 -9.10 3.90 -9.50
CA THR A 158 -10.00 5.07 -9.46
C THR A 158 -10.70 5.18 -8.10
N PHE A 159 -11.37 6.30 -7.85
CA PHE A 159 -12.19 6.46 -6.65
C PHE A 159 -13.31 5.41 -6.55
N GLU A 160 -13.98 5.11 -7.66
CA GLU A 160 -15.05 4.11 -7.70
C GLU A 160 -14.52 2.71 -7.40
N GLN A 161 -13.33 2.36 -7.92
CA GLN A 161 -12.68 1.09 -7.60
C GLN A 161 -12.24 1.02 -6.13
N MET A 162 -11.79 2.15 -5.56
CA MET A 162 -11.48 2.23 -4.13
C MET A 162 -12.72 1.99 -3.27
N GLU A 163 -13.84 2.63 -3.58
CA GLU A 163 -15.10 2.42 -2.88
C GLU A 163 -15.66 1.02 -3.10
N ASP A 164 -15.47 0.45 -4.29
CA ASP A 164 -15.89 -0.91 -4.58
C ASP A 164 -15.18 -1.91 -3.67
N ILE A 165 -13.85 -1.82 -3.55
CA ILE A 165 -13.05 -2.75 -2.75
C ILE A 165 -13.21 -2.49 -1.25
N PHE A 166 -13.09 -1.23 -0.82
CA PHE A 166 -12.93 -0.88 0.60
C PHE A 166 -14.19 -0.26 1.23
N GLY A 167 -15.22 0.01 0.43
CA GLY A 167 -16.38 0.79 0.83
C GLY A 167 -16.08 2.30 0.86
N PRO A 168 -17.08 3.14 1.18
CA PRO A 168 -16.93 4.58 1.18
C PRO A 168 -15.89 5.03 2.22
N PRO A 169 -15.08 6.07 1.93
CA PRO A 169 -14.06 6.55 2.85
C PRO A 169 -14.69 7.12 4.11
N ASN A 170 -14.00 6.99 5.24
CA ASN A 170 -14.35 7.76 6.44
C ASN A 170 -14.08 9.25 6.22
N ARG A 171 -13.00 9.58 5.49
CA ARG A 171 -12.58 10.95 5.18
C ARG A 171 -11.87 11.02 3.84
N LEU A 172 -12.11 12.09 3.10
CA LEU A 172 -11.38 12.44 1.87
C LEU A 172 -10.70 13.79 2.08
N TYR A 173 -9.39 13.87 1.79
CA TYR A 173 -8.64 15.12 1.89
C TYR A 173 -8.06 15.51 0.54
N ASN A 174 -8.28 16.75 0.11
CA ASN A 174 -7.49 17.38 -0.93
C ASN A 174 -6.34 18.09 -0.24
N VAL A 175 -5.14 17.56 -0.37
CA VAL A 175 -3.94 18.19 0.17
C VAL A 175 -3.49 19.23 -0.84
N LEU A 176 -4.01 20.44 -0.68
CA LEU A 176 -3.37 21.64 -1.19
C LEU A 176 -2.20 21.92 -0.25
N GLU A 177 -0.97 22.00 -0.75
CA GLU A 177 0.21 22.28 0.08
C GLU A 177 -0.04 23.48 1.00
N VAL A 178 0.10 23.28 2.31
CA VAL A 178 0.40 24.38 3.23
C VAL A 178 1.90 24.63 3.09
N THR A 179 2.24 25.74 2.45
CA THR A 179 3.61 26.25 2.33
C THR A 179 4.13 26.61 3.73
N TYR A 180 5.32 26.12 4.09
CA TYR A 180 6.10 26.63 5.22
C TYR A 180 7.09 27.66 4.72
#